data_AF-A0A9Q1C0I6-F1
#
_entry.id   AF-A0A9Q1C0I6-F1
#
_cell.length_a   1.000
_cell.length_b   1.000
_cell.length_c   1.000
_cell.angle_alpha   90.00
_cell.angle_beta   90.00
_cell.angle_gamma   90.00
#
_symmetry.space_group_name_H-M   'P 1'
#
loop_
_entity.id
_entity.type
_entity.pdbx_description
1 polymer ?
#
loop_
_entity_poly.entity_id
_entity_poly.type
_entity_poly.pdbx_seq_one_letter_code
_entity_poly.pdbx_strand_id
1 'polypeptide(L)'
;MKSIFAFGLLVFCWNVSIAQIIPMPIEIVPRKPVPDHGYCYRNMWSTCTTAGIKVQSKGEDCVECICDGEQQGALCCMKSPYPVVRFLGFCDVVLDTTTCQYERTPKFKHARHACCIRGYETSVIQEDLQNEFRDRE
;
A
#
# COMPACT_ATOMS: atom_id res chain seq x y z
N MET A 1 42.56 -52.75 56.62
CA MET A 1 41.17 -52.80 56.10
C MET A 1 40.36 -51.88 57.01
N LYS A 2 39.71 -50.79 56.61
CA LYS A 2 38.92 -50.48 55.42
C LYS A 2 39.10 -48.98 55.10
N SER A 3 39.34 -48.65 53.83
CA SER A 3 39.24 -47.29 53.30
C SER A 3 37.96 -47.22 52.49
N ILE A 4 37.04 -46.33 52.82
CA ILE A 4 35.83 -46.09 52.02
C ILE A 4 35.79 -44.58 51.75
N PHE A 5 36.21 -44.23 50.53
CA PHE A 5 36.12 -42.89 49.97
C PHE A 5 34.65 -42.54 49.74
N ALA A 6 34.17 -41.46 50.36
CA ALA A 6 32.89 -40.85 50.05
C ALA A 6 33.11 -39.76 48.98
N PHE A 7 32.75 -40.07 47.73
CA PHE A 7 32.55 -39.07 46.67
C PHE A 7 31.14 -39.27 46.10
N GLY A 8 30.16 -38.69 46.79
CA GLY A 8 28.78 -38.59 46.33
C GLY A 8 28.64 -37.40 45.39
N LEU A 9 28.43 -37.70 44.11
CA LEU A 9 28.24 -36.78 42.99
C LEU A 9 27.15 -35.72 43.25
N LEU A 10 27.54 -34.45 43.16
CA LEU A 10 26.63 -33.33 42.93
C LEU A 10 26.08 -33.42 41.51
N VAL A 11 24.93 -34.06 41.33
CA VAL A 11 24.18 -34.02 40.06
C VAL A 11 23.36 -32.74 40.05
N PHE A 12 23.91 -31.69 39.44
CA PHE A 12 23.17 -30.49 39.07
C PHE A 12 22.19 -30.85 37.94
N CYS A 13 20.94 -31.15 38.29
CA CYS A 13 19.85 -31.25 37.33
C CYS A 13 19.41 -29.84 36.92
N TRP A 14 20.02 -29.28 35.87
CA TRP A 14 19.48 -28.10 35.20
C TRP A 14 18.44 -28.57 34.19
N ASN A 15 17.17 -28.31 34.47
CA ASN A 15 16.07 -28.54 33.54
C ASN A 15 16.21 -27.55 32.37
N VAL A 16 16.81 -28.00 31.27
CA VAL A 16 16.82 -27.26 30.01
C VAL A 16 15.45 -27.46 29.35
N SER A 17 14.52 -26.54 29.60
CA SER A 17 13.25 -26.48 28.86
C SER A 17 13.56 -26.05 27.42
N ILE A 18 13.61 -27.02 26.51
CA ILE A 18 13.70 -26.77 25.07
C ILE A 18 12.30 -26.31 24.63
N ALA A 19 12.13 -24.99 24.51
CA ALA A 19 10.94 -24.44 23.86
C ALA A 19 10.96 -24.85 22.39
N GLN A 20 10.02 -25.71 21.97
CA GLN A 20 9.80 -26.00 20.56
C GLN A 20 9.36 -24.73 19.85
N ILE A 21 10.26 -24.16 19.04
CA ILE A 21 9.93 -23.08 18.12
C ILE A 21 9.12 -23.72 16.99
N ILE A 22 7.79 -23.59 17.06
CA ILE A 22 6.90 -23.97 15.96
C ILE A 22 7.04 -22.85 14.91
N PRO A 23 7.61 -23.13 13.72
CA PRO A 23 7.63 -22.13 12.65
C PRO A 23 6.19 -21.89 12.21
N MET A 24 5.64 -20.73 12.57
CA MET A 24 4.36 -20.30 12.02
C MET A 24 4.57 -20.08 10.51
N PRO A 25 3.66 -20.57 9.64
CA PRO A 25 3.74 -20.29 8.22
C PRO A 25 3.68 -18.78 8.04
N ILE A 26 4.76 -18.21 7.48
CA ILE A 26 4.81 -16.81 7.09
C ILE A 26 3.91 -16.71 5.85
N GLU A 27 2.68 -16.28 6.06
CA GLU A 27 1.82 -15.89 4.95
C GLU A 27 2.41 -14.60 4.37
N ILE A 28 3.17 -14.75 3.28
CA ILE A 28 3.65 -13.62 2.49
C ILE A 28 2.42 -13.10 1.75
N VAL A 29 1.63 -12.26 2.43
CA VAL A 29 0.63 -11.44 1.75
C VAL A 29 1.42 -10.59 0.76
N PRO A 30 1.23 -10.73 -0.56
CA PRO A 30 1.84 -9.79 -1.48
C PRO A 30 1.35 -8.42 -1.03
N ARG A 31 2.28 -7.54 -0.66
CA ARG A 31 1.94 -6.14 -0.55
C ARG A 31 1.40 -5.80 -1.92
N LYS A 32 0.09 -5.60 -2.03
CA LYS A 32 -0.46 -4.79 -3.09
C LYS A 32 -0.27 -3.38 -2.57
N PRO A 33 0.86 -2.70 -2.87
CA PRO A 33 0.98 -1.28 -2.52
C PRO A 33 -0.02 -0.46 -3.35
N VAL A 34 -0.57 -1.06 -4.41
CA VAL A 34 -1.55 -0.48 -5.32
C VAL A 34 -2.97 -0.91 -4.92
N PRO A 35 -3.90 0.02 -4.66
CA PRO A 35 -5.32 -0.29 -4.48
C PRO A 35 -5.94 -0.86 -5.78
N ASP A 36 -7.12 -1.47 -5.73
CA ASP A 36 -7.75 -2.01 -6.96
C ASP A 36 -8.21 -0.91 -7.94
N HIS A 37 -8.47 0.29 -7.41
CA HIS A 37 -8.87 1.47 -8.17
C HIS A 37 -8.15 2.72 -7.67
N GLY A 38 -7.89 3.66 -8.58
CA GLY A 38 -7.26 4.93 -8.24
C GLY A 38 -6.14 5.31 -9.21
N TYR A 39 -5.48 6.41 -8.90
CA TYR A 39 -4.31 6.85 -9.65
C TYR A 39 -3.10 6.77 -8.72
N CYS A 40 -2.06 6.07 -9.16
CA CYS A 40 -0.83 5.92 -8.40
C CYS A 40 0.37 6.39 -9.22
N TYR A 41 1.33 7.01 -8.54
CA TYR A 41 2.57 7.46 -9.14
C TYR A 41 3.72 7.24 -8.16
N ARG A 42 4.94 7.06 -8.68
CA ARG A 42 6.12 6.95 -7.82
C ARG A 42 6.68 8.34 -7.55
N ASN A 43 6.79 8.70 -6.27
CA ASN A 43 7.43 9.93 -5.84
C ASN A 43 8.90 9.64 -5.50
N MET A 44 9.79 10.01 -6.43
CA MET A 44 11.25 9.86 -6.27
C MET A 44 11.88 10.96 -5.39
N TRP A 45 11.16 12.03 -5.07
CA TRP A 45 11.65 13.07 -4.16
C TRP A 45 11.52 12.67 -2.69
N SER A 46 10.64 11.72 -2.38
CA SER A 46 10.49 11.13 -1.06
C SER A 46 11.45 9.94 -0.91
N THR A 47 12.59 10.16 -0.25
CA THR A 47 13.51 9.06 0.09
C THR A 47 12.97 8.31 1.31
N CYS A 48 12.81 6.99 1.16
CA CYS A 48 12.40 6.11 2.25
C CYS A 48 13.07 4.74 2.05
N THR A 49 13.50 4.13 3.15
CA THR A 49 14.26 2.86 3.13
C THR A 49 13.47 1.70 3.74
N THR A 50 12.55 2.00 4.65
CA THR A 50 11.75 0.98 5.31
C THR A 50 10.44 0.79 4.59
N ALA A 51 10.33 -0.36 3.94
CA ALA A 51 9.14 -0.81 3.25
C ALA A 51 7.91 -0.74 4.18
N GLY A 52 6.81 -0.12 3.72
CA GLY A 52 5.49 -0.14 4.36
C GLY A 52 5.24 1.04 5.31
N ILE A 53 6.23 1.92 5.49
CA ILE A 53 6.05 3.17 6.22
C ILE A 53 5.24 4.15 5.37
N LYS A 54 4.24 4.80 5.99
CA LYS A 54 3.52 5.92 5.39
C LYS A 54 4.43 7.15 5.36
N VAL A 55 4.61 7.72 4.18
CA VAL A 55 5.38 8.93 3.97
C VAL A 55 4.40 10.08 3.78
N GLN A 56 4.65 11.22 4.43
CA GLN A 56 3.82 12.40 4.24
C GLN A 56 4.15 13.03 2.89
N SER A 57 3.16 13.13 2.01
CA SER A 57 3.29 13.93 0.79
C SER A 57 3.35 15.42 1.15
N LYS A 58 4.37 16.13 0.66
CA LYS A 58 4.44 17.58 0.80
C LYS A 58 3.52 18.21 -0.25
N GLY A 59 2.40 18.76 0.19
CA GLY A 59 1.52 19.59 -0.65
C GLY A 59 0.37 18.87 -1.34
N GLU A 60 0.10 17.60 -1.02
CA GLU A 60 -1.05 16.87 -1.57
C GLU A 60 -1.87 16.21 -0.45
N ASP A 61 -3.00 16.82 -0.10
CA ASP A 61 -3.84 16.39 1.03
C ASP A 61 -4.61 15.08 0.76
N CYS A 62 -4.82 14.76 -0.51
CA CYS A 62 -5.63 13.61 -0.96
C CYS A 62 -4.83 12.44 -1.53
N VAL A 63 -3.54 12.44 -1.26
CA VAL A 63 -2.63 11.38 -1.67
C VAL A 63 -2.10 10.69 -0.43
N GLU A 64 -2.00 9.37 -0.50
CA GLU A 64 -1.35 8.54 0.50
C GLU A 64 -0.13 7.87 -0.12
N CYS A 65 1.03 8.10 0.49
CA CYS A 65 2.29 7.55 0.03
C CYS A 65 2.77 6.45 0.96
N ILE A 66 3.13 5.30 0.39
CA ILE A 66 3.68 4.15 1.11
C ILE A 66 5.06 3.86 0.53
N CYS A 67 6.02 3.62 1.43
CA CYS A 67 7.34 3.21 1.00
C CYS A 67 7.32 1.78 0.45
N ASP A 68 7.79 1.61 -0.78
CA ASP A 68 7.88 0.30 -1.43
C ASP A 68 9.06 -0.52 -0.85
N GLY A 69 10.15 0.17 -0.49
CA GLY A 69 11.34 -0.42 0.13
C GLY A 69 12.32 -1.06 -0.85
N GLU A 70 11.89 -1.32 -2.09
CA GLU A 70 12.75 -1.86 -3.16
C GLU A 70 13.42 -0.77 -4.00
N GLN A 71 12.77 0.38 -4.17
CA GLN A 71 13.29 1.52 -4.91
C GLN A 71 13.39 2.75 -4.00
N GLN A 72 14.33 3.66 -4.30
CA GLN A 72 14.52 4.94 -3.59
C GLN A 72 13.34 5.90 -3.84
N GLY A 73 12.15 5.54 -3.35
CA GLY A 73 10.93 6.31 -3.60
C GLY A 73 9.73 5.75 -2.85
N ALA A 74 8.70 6.59 -2.71
CA ALA A 74 7.41 6.20 -2.18
C ALA A 74 6.42 5.99 -3.33
N LEU A 75 5.57 4.96 -3.24
CA LEU A 75 4.40 4.83 -4.11
C LEU A 75 3.29 5.69 -3.51
N CYS A 76 2.83 6.68 -4.26
CA CYS A 76 1.80 7.63 -3.87
C CYS A 76 0.53 7.36 -4.65
N CYS A 77 -0.57 7.10 -3.95
CA CYS A 77 -1.88 6.82 -4.56
C CYS A 77 -2.91 7.83 -4.08
N MET A 78 -3.84 8.22 -4.95
CA MET A 78 -5.01 8.98 -4.51
C MET A 78 -5.85 8.17 -3.52
N LYS A 79 -6.30 8.80 -2.44
CA LYS A 79 -7.14 8.17 -1.40
C LYS A 79 -8.50 7.73 -1.93
N SER A 80 -9.03 8.45 -2.91
CA SER A 80 -10.30 8.12 -3.57
C SER A 80 -10.07 7.82 -5.04
N PRO A 81 -10.72 6.77 -5.58
CA PRO A 81 -10.59 6.43 -6.98
C PRO A 81 -11.37 7.39 -7.87
N TYR A 82 -10.83 7.69 -9.05
CA TYR A 82 -11.49 8.55 -10.03
C TYR A 82 -12.76 7.86 -10.56
N PRO A 83 -13.96 8.49 -10.44
CA PRO A 83 -15.19 7.88 -10.88
C PRO A 83 -15.38 8.01 -12.39
N VAL A 84 -15.54 6.89 -13.08
CA VAL A 84 -15.95 6.87 -14.48
C VAL A 84 -17.45 7.07 -14.55
N VAL A 85 -17.88 8.23 -15.06
CA VAL A 85 -19.30 8.59 -15.21
C VAL A 85 -19.84 8.21 -16.58
N ARG A 86 -21.17 8.07 -16.68
CA ARG A 86 -21.85 7.65 -17.91
C ARG A 86 -21.56 8.57 -19.10
N PHE A 87 -21.55 9.89 -18.90
CA PHE A 87 -21.28 10.86 -19.95
C PHE A 87 -20.42 12.02 -19.44
N LEU A 88 -19.09 11.89 -19.56
CA LEU A 88 -18.09 12.89 -19.14
C LEU A 88 -18.35 14.29 -19.75
N GLY A 89 -18.80 14.36 -21.00
CA GLY A 89 -19.10 15.64 -21.66
C GLY A 89 -20.21 16.45 -20.97
N PHE A 90 -21.06 15.82 -20.16
CA PHE A 90 -22.22 16.43 -19.51
C PHE A 90 -22.15 16.42 -17.97
N CYS A 91 -21.02 16.01 -17.41
CA CYS A 91 -20.81 15.93 -15.97
C CYS A 91 -19.44 16.52 -15.61
N ASP A 92 -19.42 17.45 -14.66
CA ASP A 92 -18.18 17.90 -14.03
C ASP A 92 -17.85 16.97 -12.87
N VAL A 93 -16.61 16.49 -12.85
CA VAL A 93 -16.06 15.64 -11.80
C VAL A 93 -14.89 16.40 -11.17
N VAL A 94 -15.05 16.84 -9.93
CA VAL A 94 -14.09 17.70 -9.23
C VAL A 94 -13.71 17.03 -7.91
N LEU A 95 -12.41 16.99 -7.59
CA LEU A 95 -11.93 16.50 -6.30
C LEU A 95 -12.08 17.60 -5.26
N ASP A 96 -12.86 17.34 -4.20
CA ASP A 96 -12.84 18.17 -2.99
C ASP A 96 -11.59 17.81 -2.17
N THR A 97 -10.66 18.75 -2.06
CA THR A 97 -9.38 18.56 -1.35
C THR A 97 -9.54 18.47 0.16
N THR A 98 -10.71 18.85 0.70
CA THR A 98 -11.00 18.81 2.14
C THR A 98 -11.45 17.41 2.56
N THR A 99 -12.36 16.82 1.78
CA THR A 99 -12.90 15.48 2.06
C THR A 99 -12.18 14.37 1.30
N CYS A 100 -11.37 14.73 0.31
CA CYS A 100 -10.73 13.82 -0.64
C CYS A 100 -11.74 12.94 -1.37
N GLN A 101 -12.91 13.48 -1.69
CA GLN A 101 -13.98 12.81 -2.44
C GLN A 101 -14.25 13.53 -3.75
N TYR A 102 -14.65 12.78 -4.76
CA TYR A 102 -15.05 13.36 -6.04
C TYR A 102 -16.52 13.81 -6.01
N GLU A 103 -16.72 15.11 -6.11
CA GLU A 103 -18.02 15.70 -6.36
C GLU A 103 -18.37 15.59 -7.85
N ARG A 104 -19.65 15.34 -8.13
CA ARG A 104 -20.17 15.13 -9.48
C ARG A 104 -21.35 16.03 -9.72
N THR A 105 -21.21 16.99 -10.62
CA THR A 105 -22.24 17.99 -10.90
C THR A 105 -22.65 17.94 -12.37
N PRO A 106 -23.94 17.73 -12.69
CA PRO A 106 -24.39 17.75 -14.07
C PRO A 106 -24.32 19.18 -14.62
N LYS A 107 -23.71 19.35 -15.79
CA LYS A 107 -23.59 20.66 -16.46
C LYS A 107 -24.94 21.28 -16.82
N PHE A 108 -25.95 20.43 -17.01
CA PHE A 108 -27.30 20.83 -17.41
C PHE A 108 -28.34 20.20 -16.50
N LYS A 109 -29.40 20.94 -16.16
CA LYS A 109 -30.47 20.50 -15.25
C LYS A 109 -31.17 19.19 -15.68
N HIS A 110 -31.27 18.95 -16.99
CA HIS A 110 -31.88 17.74 -17.55
C HIS A 110 -30.91 16.55 -17.67
N ALA A 111 -29.60 16.79 -17.48
CA ALA A 111 -28.56 15.78 -17.62
C ALA A 111 -28.20 15.10 -16.30
N ARG A 112 -29.13 15.00 -15.33
CA ARG A 112 -28.85 14.42 -14.00
C ARG A 112 -28.26 13.01 -14.07
N HIS A 113 -28.69 12.22 -15.05
CA HIS A 113 -28.21 10.85 -15.26
C HIS A 113 -26.83 10.77 -15.94
N ALA A 114 -26.28 11.89 -16.41
CA ALA A 114 -24.93 11.92 -17.00
C ALA A 114 -23.84 11.63 -15.97
N CYS A 115 -24.06 12.05 -14.72
CA CYS A 115 -23.13 11.89 -13.61
C CYS A 115 -23.25 10.54 -12.87
N CYS A 116 -24.11 9.62 -13.33
CA CYS A 116 -24.18 8.28 -12.76
C CYS A 116 -22.85 7.55 -12.98
N ILE A 117 -22.29 6.99 -11.90
CA ILE A 117 -21.06 6.20 -11.94
C ILE A 117 -21.33 4.90 -12.69
N ARG A 118 -20.40 4.55 -13.58
CA ARG A 118 -20.33 3.28 -14.31
C ARG A 118 -19.26 2.35 -13.75
N GLY A 119 -18.23 2.94 -13.15
CA GLY A 119 -17.13 2.23 -12.54
C GLY A 119 -16.10 3.23 -12.01
N TYR A 120 -14.92 2.72 -11.71
CA TYR A 120 -13.80 3.50 -11.22
C TYR A 120 -12.57 3.18 -12.06
N GLU A 121 -11.69 4.16 -12.28
CA GLU A 121 -10.42 3.89 -12.94
C GLU A 121 -9.63 2.84 -12.16
N THR A 122 -9.15 1.82 -12.86
CA THR A 122 -8.24 0.84 -12.30
C THR A 122 -6.91 1.49 -12.02
N SER A 123 -6.22 1.02 -10.99
CA SER A 123 -4.93 1.60 -10.64
C SER A 123 -3.88 1.42 -11.73
N VAL A 124 -3.39 2.55 -12.24
CA VAL A 124 -2.26 2.63 -13.17
C VAL A 124 -1.10 3.27 -12.43
N ILE A 125 0.10 2.68 -12.52
CA ILE A 125 1.33 3.30 -12.03
C ILE A 125 1.94 4.10 -13.19
N GLN A 126 2.12 5.41 -13.01
CA GLN A 126 2.57 6.28 -14.11
C GLN A 126 3.96 5.91 -14.71
N GLU A 127 4.81 5.16 -14.01
CA GLU A 127 6.07 4.64 -14.55
C GLU A 127 5.86 3.61 -15.69
N ASP A 128 4.79 2.82 -15.61
CA ASP A 128 4.47 1.81 -16.64
C ASP A 128 4.05 2.47 -17.95
N LEU A 129 3.40 3.63 -17.89
CA LEU A 129 3.00 4.40 -19.07
C LEU A 129 4.22 4.88 -19.88
N GLN A 130 5.29 5.33 -19.22
CA GLN A 130 6.48 5.80 -19.95
C GLN A 130 7.21 4.66 -20.69
N ASN A 131 7.20 3.45 -20.13
CA ASN A 131 7.79 2.28 -20.78
C ASN A 131 6.89 1.77 -21.93
N GLU A 132 5.56 1.82 -21.78
CA GLU A 132 4.62 1.39 -22.82
C GLU A 132 4.67 2.29 -24.08
N PHE A 133 5.00 3.57 -23.92
CA PHE A 133 5.22 4.48 -25.05
C PHE A 133 6.59 4.27 -25.71
N ARG A 134 7.62 3.91 -24.94
CA ARG A 134 8.97 3.67 -25.48
C ARG A 134 9.06 2.40 -26.32
N ASP A 135 8.26 1.37 -26.00
CA ASP A 135 8.24 0.11 -26.75
C ASP A 135 7.39 0.16 -28.04
N ARG A 136 6.82 1.33 -28.38
CA ARG A 136 6.06 1.57 -29.62
C ARG A 136 6.76 2.48 -30.65
N GLU A 137 8.00 2.91 -30.37
CA GLU A 137 8.89 3.61 -31.32
C GLU A 137 9.94 2.66 -31.90
#